data_AF-A0A511FSR6-F1
#
_entry.id   AF-A0A511FSR6-F1
#
_cell.length_a   1.000
_cell.length_b   1.000
_cell.length_c   1.000
_cell.angle_alpha   90.00
_cell.angle_beta   90.00
_cell.angle_gamma   90.00
#
_symmetry.space_group_name_H-M   'P 1'
#
loop_
_entity.id
_entity.type
_entity.pdbx_description
1 polymer ?
#
loop_
_entity_poly.entity_id
_entity_poly.type
_entity_poly.pdbx_seq_one_letter_code
_entity_poly.pdbx_strand_id
1 'polypeptide(L)'
;MLLWTTTTIWITIYAMTKARSIMKEKITLSERVFIELVVWEVPSPLRGSLHHYKYRLALISDGKCVLRYDNESGKGDHKHIGAVEVSYTFQDLQTLKDDFLEDVREWLK
;
A
#
# COMPACT_ATOMS: atom_id res chain seq x y z
N MET A 1 -48.48 -25.16 -3.45
CA MET A 1 -47.41 -25.64 -4.36
C MET A 1 -47.17 -24.49 -5.35
N LEU A 2 -46.12 -23.67 -5.30
CA LEU A 2 -44.67 -23.89 -5.21
C LEU A 2 -44.01 -22.79 -4.34
N LEU A 3 -43.25 -23.14 -3.31
CA LEU A 3 -41.77 -23.18 -3.21
C LEU A 3 -41.07 -21.80 -3.22
N TRP A 4 -40.40 -21.57 -2.09
CA TRP A 4 -39.51 -20.48 -1.74
C TRP A 4 -38.16 -20.60 -2.49
N THR A 5 -37.48 -19.47 -2.72
CA THR A 5 -36.02 -19.22 -2.52
C THR A 5 -35.46 -18.22 -3.56
N THR A 6 -35.40 -16.94 -3.20
CA THR A 6 -34.48 -15.98 -3.84
C THR A 6 -33.79 -15.15 -2.78
N THR A 7 -33.02 -15.81 -1.90
CA THR A 7 -32.20 -15.09 -0.92
C THR A 7 -30.88 -15.82 -0.65
N THR A 8 -30.10 -16.09 -1.70
CA THR A 8 -28.71 -16.57 -1.52
C THR A 8 -27.67 -15.68 -2.21
N ILE A 9 -28.07 -14.84 -3.17
CA ILE A 9 -27.12 -14.02 -3.94
C ILE A 9 -26.71 -12.73 -3.19
N TRP A 10 -27.55 -12.19 -2.30
CA TRP A 10 -27.25 -10.94 -1.58
C TRP A 10 -26.25 -11.10 -0.43
N ILE A 11 -26.20 -12.27 0.22
CA ILE A 11 -25.36 -12.51 1.40
C ILE A 11 -23.89 -12.60 1.00
N THR A 12 -23.57 -13.15 -0.19
CA THR A 12 -22.19 -13.24 -0.67
C THR A 12 -21.61 -11.88 -1.07
N ILE A 13 -22.43 -10.97 -1.61
CA ILE A 13 -21.97 -9.63 -2.01
C ILE A 13 -21.71 -8.74 -0.78
N TYR A 14 -22.49 -8.92 0.30
CA TYR A 14 -22.38 -8.09 1.50
C TYR A 14 -21.20 -8.45 2.42
N ALA A 15 -20.63 -9.66 2.27
CA ALA A 15 -19.70 -10.22 3.25
C ALA A 15 -18.20 -9.86 3.09
N MET A 16 -17.75 -9.11 2.08
CA MET A 16 -16.30 -8.87 1.89
C MET A 16 -15.92 -7.42 1.53
N THR A 17 -16.37 -6.43 2.33
CA THR A 17 -16.10 -4.99 2.08
C THR A 17 -14.96 -4.40 2.91
N LYS A 18 -14.24 -5.19 3.70
CA LYS A 18 -13.25 -4.66 4.64
C LYS A 18 -11.81 -4.96 4.22
N ALA A 19 -10.99 -3.92 4.17
CA ALA A 19 -9.55 -4.06 3.98
C ALA A 19 -8.91 -4.80 5.17
N ARG A 20 -7.98 -5.71 4.89
CA ARG A 20 -7.23 -6.48 5.89
C ARG A 20 -5.83 -5.88 6.04
N SER A 21 -5.45 -5.51 7.26
CA SER A 21 -4.09 -5.03 7.53
C SER A 21 -3.09 -6.18 7.37
N ILE A 22 -2.10 -6.02 6.50
CA ILE A 22 -1.04 -7.00 6.25
C ILE A 22 0.23 -6.61 7.01
N MET A 23 0.60 -5.33 6.92
CA MET A 23 1.79 -4.78 7.56
C MET A 23 1.47 -3.41 8.12
N LYS A 24 1.91 -3.16 9.35
CA LYS A 24 1.89 -1.84 9.99
C LYS A 24 3.08 -1.77 10.93
N GLU A 25 4.20 -1.33 10.40
CA GLU A 25 5.49 -1.30 11.09
C GLU A 25 6.03 0.12 11.12
N LYS A 26 6.70 0.49 12.21
CA LYS A 26 7.46 1.73 12.35
C LYS A 26 8.84 1.40 12.84
N ILE A 27 9.86 1.80 12.08
CA ILE A 27 11.27 1.50 12.37
C ILE A 27 11.99 2.83 12.59
N THR A 28 12.43 3.07 13.82
CA THR A 28 13.24 4.26 14.16
C THR A 28 14.69 4.02 13.75
N LEU A 29 15.25 4.93 12.95
CA LEU A 29 16.64 4.88 12.50
C LEU A 29 17.53 5.84 13.29
N SER A 30 16.99 6.99 13.70
CA SER A 30 17.63 7.96 14.61
C SER A 30 16.56 8.81 15.32
N GLU A 31 16.96 9.78 16.16
CA GLU A 31 16.03 10.68 16.85
C GLU A 31 15.05 11.40 15.92
N ARG A 32 15.47 11.65 14.67
CA ARG A 32 14.70 12.44 13.71
C ARG A 32 14.36 11.70 12.43
N VAL A 33 14.81 10.45 12.29
CA VAL A 33 14.63 9.65 11.08
C VAL A 33 13.95 8.33 11.42
N PHE A 34 12.85 8.03 10.73
CA PHE A 34 12.13 6.76 10.88
C PHE A 34 11.42 6.36 9.59
N ILE A 35 11.13 5.08 9.47
CA ILE A 35 10.35 4.48 8.40
C ILE A 35 8.96 4.13 8.92
N GLU A 36 7.92 4.32 8.12
CA GLU A 36 6.60 3.74 8.33
C GLU A 36 6.22 2.85 7.14
N LEU A 37 5.93 1.58 7.41
CA LEU A 37 5.53 0.58 6.42
C LEU A 37 4.07 0.20 6.70
N VAL A 38 3.17 0.57 5.79
CA VAL A 38 1.76 0.22 5.92
C VAL A 38 1.24 -0.43 4.64
N VAL A 39 0.68 -1.62 4.76
CA VAL A 39 0.09 -2.39 3.67
C VAL A 39 -1.23 -2.97 4.10
N TRP A 40 -2.24 -2.81 3.24
CA TRP A 40 -3.54 -3.42 3.37
C TRP A 40 -3.82 -4.28 2.13
N GLU A 41 -4.43 -5.44 2.35
CA GLU A 41 -5.10 -6.17 1.29
C GLU A 41 -6.54 -5.64 1.17
N VAL A 42 -6.94 -5.30 -0.05
CA VAL A 42 -8.23 -4.72 -0.38
C VAL A 42 -9.06 -5.71 -1.22
N PRO A 43 -10.39 -5.73 -1.05
CA PRO A 43 -11.24 -6.71 -1.73
C PRO A 43 -11.25 -6.55 -3.25
N SER A 44 -10.96 -5.35 -3.75
CA SER A 44 -10.80 -5.06 -5.17
C SER A 44 -9.57 -4.18 -5.41
N PRO A 45 -8.88 -4.33 -6.55
CA PRO A 45 -7.76 -3.47 -6.90
C PRO A 45 -8.17 -2.00 -6.93
N LEU A 46 -7.25 -1.11 -6.52
CA LEU A 46 -7.43 0.32 -6.70
C LEU A 46 -7.40 0.66 -8.19
N ARG A 47 -8.16 1.68 -8.61
CA ARG A 47 -8.08 2.16 -9.99
C ARG A 47 -6.63 2.58 -10.31
N GLY A 48 -6.05 2.01 -11.35
CA GLY A 48 -4.65 2.25 -11.73
C GLY A 48 -3.66 1.20 -11.21
N SER A 49 -4.07 0.31 -10.31
CA SER A 49 -3.26 -0.84 -9.86
C SER A 49 -3.89 -2.16 -10.31
N LEU A 50 -3.06 -3.16 -10.62
CA LEU A 50 -3.50 -4.48 -11.09
C LEU A 50 -3.50 -5.55 -9.99
N HIS A 51 -3.36 -5.14 -8.72
CA HIS A 51 -3.23 -6.02 -7.56
C HIS A 51 -4.15 -5.59 -6.41
N HIS A 52 -4.36 -6.50 -5.46
CA HIS A 52 -5.26 -6.33 -4.32
C HIS A 52 -4.60 -5.69 -3.10
N TYR A 53 -3.59 -4.83 -3.31
CA TYR A 53 -2.88 -4.19 -2.20
C TYR A 53 -2.99 -2.67 -2.28
N LYS A 54 -3.26 -2.04 -1.14
CA LYS A 54 -3.04 -0.62 -0.91
C LYS A 54 -1.83 -0.48 -0.01
N TYR A 55 -0.90 0.41 -0.33
CA TYR A 55 0.30 0.58 0.48
C TYR A 55 0.70 2.05 0.62
N ARG A 56 1.45 2.30 1.70
CA ARG A 56 2.18 3.53 1.98
C ARG A 56 3.43 3.15 2.75
N LEU A 57 4.57 3.16 2.08
CA LEU A 57 5.89 3.01 2.70
C LEU A 57 6.55 4.39 2.65
N ALA A 58 6.98 4.92 3.79
CA ALA A 58 7.49 6.28 3.88
C ALA A 58 8.75 6.36 4.74
N LEU A 59 9.75 7.11 4.28
CA LEU A 59 10.87 7.58 5.09
C LEU A 59 10.59 9.01 5.52
N ILE A 60 10.67 9.25 6.83
CA ILE A 60 10.46 10.55 7.44
C ILE A 60 11.77 11.01 8.05
N SER A 61 12.21 12.23 7.74
CA SER A 61 13.36 12.91 8.32
C SER A 61 12.96 14.32 8.76
N ASP A 62 13.26 14.70 10.00
CA ASP A 62 12.90 16.00 10.59
C ASP A 62 11.40 16.35 10.39
N GLY A 63 10.53 15.34 10.52
CA GLY A 63 9.08 15.47 10.33
C GLY A 63 8.61 15.61 8.88
N LYS A 64 9.51 15.54 7.89
CA LYS A 64 9.21 15.62 6.46
C LYS A 64 9.32 14.23 5.82
N CYS A 65 8.35 13.90 4.96
CA CYS A 65 8.43 12.69 4.14
C CYS A 65 9.39 12.95 2.97
N VAL A 66 10.54 12.29 2.99
CA VAL A 66 11.63 12.49 2.00
C VAL A 66 11.62 11.42 0.90
N LEU A 67 11.05 10.26 1.19
CA LEU A 67 10.83 9.16 0.25
C LEU A 67 9.48 8.52 0.56
N ARG A 68 8.69 8.23 -0.47
CA ARG A 68 7.42 7.49 -0.32
C ARG A 68 7.16 6.57 -1.48
N TYR A 69 6.65 5.37 -1.20
CA TYR A 69 6.01 4.51 -2.19
C TYR A 69 4.53 4.40 -1.82
N ASP A 70 3.64 4.73 -2.75
CA ASP A 70 2.20 4.60 -2.57
C ASP A 70 1.47 4.33 -3.88
N ASN A 71 0.25 3.80 -3.77
CA ASN A 71 -0.63 3.61 -4.92
C ASN A 71 -1.94 4.40 -4.74
N GLU A 72 -1.93 5.63 -5.26
CA GLU A 72 -3.09 6.52 -5.22
C GLU A 72 -4.12 6.10 -6.28
N SER A 73 -5.40 6.02 -5.88
CA SER A 73 -6.48 5.65 -6.79
C SER A 73 -6.61 6.64 -7.94
N GLY A 74 -6.44 6.15 -9.17
CA GLY A 74 -6.42 6.94 -10.39
C GLY A 74 -5.02 7.21 -10.95
N LYS A 75 -3.97 7.10 -10.15
CA LYS A 75 -2.58 7.19 -10.61
C LYS A 75 -1.91 5.82 -10.74
N GLY A 76 -2.28 4.89 -9.86
CA GLY A 76 -1.59 3.61 -9.73
C GLY A 76 -0.32 3.73 -8.90
N ASP A 77 0.56 2.77 -9.10
CA ASP A 77 1.79 2.56 -8.33
C ASP A 77 2.86 3.59 -8.69
N HIS A 78 3.37 4.30 -7.68
CA HIS A 78 4.41 5.30 -7.87
C HIS A 78 5.25 5.52 -6.60
N LYS A 79 6.38 6.20 -6.78
CA LYS A 79 7.23 6.67 -5.70
C LYS A 79 7.49 8.17 -5.79
N HIS A 80 7.70 8.78 -4.63
CA HIS A 80 8.10 10.16 -4.43
C HIS A 80 9.53 10.18 -3.90
N ILE A 81 10.45 10.82 -4.61
CA ILE A 81 11.81 11.10 -4.15
C ILE A 81 11.92 12.61 -4.01
N GLY A 82 11.85 13.10 -2.77
CA GLY A 82 11.66 14.54 -2.52
C GLY A 82 10.38 15.05 -3.19
N ALA A 83 10.53 15.93 -4.19
CA ALA A 83 9.42 16.51 -4.94
C ALA A 83 9.12 15.79 -6.27
N VAL A 84 9.91 14.77 -6.64
CA VAL A 84 9.79 14.08 -7.92
C VAL A 84 8.89 12.85 -7.76
N GLU A 85 7.83 12.79 -8.56
CA GLU A 85 6.95 11.61 -8.68
C GLU A 85 7.43 10.74 -9.85
N VAL A 86 7.56 9.43 -9.63
CA VAL A 86 8.03 8.45 -10.64
C VAL A 86 7.13 7.22 -10.59
N SER A 87 6.68 6.74 -11.75
CA SER A 87 5.91 5.48 -11.83
C SER A 87 6.71 4.31 -11.25
N TYR A 88 6.02 3.42 -10.55
CA TYR A 88 6.58 2.20 -9.97
C TYR A 88 5.85 0.98 -10.55
N THR A 89 6.57 -0.09 -10.87
CA THR A 89 5.95 -1.32 -11.36
C THR A 89 5.89 -2.32 -10.22
N PHE A 90 4.68 -2.49 -9.66
CA PHE A 90 4.46 -3.47 -8.60
C PHE A 90 4.68 -4.89 -9.12
N GLN A 91 5.49 -5.69 -8.41
CA GLN A 91 5.70 -7.12 -8.67
C GLN A 91 5.04 -7.95 -7.57
N ASP A 92 5.53 -7.81 -6.35
CA ASP A 92 4.96 -8.40 -5.15
C ASP A 92 5.33 -7.58 -3.90
N LEU A 93 4.81 -7.98 -2.73
CA LEU A 93 5.04 -7.26 -1.48
C LEU A 93 6.50 -7.33 -0.99
N GLN A 94 7.21 -8.41 -1.30
CA GLN A 94 8.60 -8.58 -0.90
C GLN A 94 9.49 -7.64 -1.73
N THR A 95 9.33 -7.63 -3.05
CA THR A 95 10.01 -6.70 -3.94
C THR A 95 9.70 -5.25 -3.59
N LEU A 96 8.44 -4.90 -3.32
CA LEU A 96 8.05 -3.55 -2.87
C LEU A 96 8.83 -3.13 -1.61
N LYS A 97 8.96 -4.03 -0.63
CA LYS A 97 9.69 -3.76 0.61
C LYS A 97 11.19 -3.62 0.34
N ASP A 98 11.76 -4.50 -0.46
CA ASP A 98 13.19 -4.52 -0.75
C ASP A 98 13.64 -3.28 -1.56
N ASP A 99 12.88 -2.92 -2.59
CA ASP A 99 13.10 -1.70 -3.39
C ASP A 99 13.03 -0.44 -2.53
N PHE A 100 12.00 -0.35 -1.67
CA PHE A 100 11.86 0.77 -0.75
C PHE A 100 13.04 0.86 0.22
N LEU A 101 13.46 -0.27 0.79
CA LEU A 101 14.60 -0.29 1.73
C LEU A 101 15.93 0.02 1.04
N GLU A 102 16.09 -0.32 -0.25
CA GLU A 102 17.25 0.10 -1.04
C GLU A 102 17.27 1.62 -1.23
N ASP A 103 16.17 2.24 -1.65
CA ASP A 103 16.09 3.70 -1.77
C ASP A 103 16.31 4.41 -0.41
N VAL A 104 15.85 3.80 0.70
CA VAL A 104 16.18 4.30 2.06
C VAL A 104 17.68 4.22 2.33
N ARG A 105 18.33 3.08 2.01
CA ARG A 105 19.78 2.92 2.16
C ARG A 105 20.54 3.96 1.35
N GLU A 106 20.14 4.21 0.11
CA GLU A 106 20.74 5.25 -0.74
C GLU A 106 20.57 6.65 -0.16
N TRP A 107 19.41 6.97 0.41
CA TRP A 107 19.17 8.28 1.03
C TRP A 107 19.98 8.52 2.31
N LEU A 108 20.28 7.47 3.07
CA LEU A 108 21.01 7.55 4.34
C LEU A 108 22.54 7.68 4.18
N LYS A 109 23.07 7.51 2.98
CA LYS A 109 24.49 7.69 2.67
C LYS A 109 24.89 9.16 2.77
#